data_AF-A0A1H9F2F8-F1
#
_entry.id   AF-A0A1H9F2F8-F1
#
_cell.length_a   1.000
_cell.length_b   1.000
_cell.length_c   1.000
_cell.angle_alpha   90.00
_cell.angle_beta   90.00
_cell.angle_gamma   90.00
#
_symmetry.space_group_name_H-M   'P 1'
#
loop_
_entity.id
_entity.type
_entity.pdbx_description
1 polymer ?
#
loop_
_entity_poly.entity_id
_entity_poly.type
_entity_poly.pdbx_seq_one_letter_code
_entity_poly.pdbx_strand_id
1 'polypeptide(L)'
;MKRLSIGLGSVVLLSVIAAYAGDDSGEAATTAAKADTAVNNEASRREATREAIRRAVRGDGLPQEKMEKSYQSVSHEEIDRYVGSWVKLETYFGRKVEGTLRSVNGNTLYIDEHLGQGSASYPIDKTKLSGLKVLR
;
A
#
# COMPACT_ATOMS: atom_id res chain seq x y z
N MET A 1 -20.09 -29.19 -22.28
CA MET A 1 -18.98 -29.48 -23.21
C MET A 1 -17.67 -29.05 -22.54
N LYS A 2 -16.63 -29.89 -22.63
CA LYS A 2 -15.24 -29.67 -22.18
C LYS A 2 -14.68 -28.33 -22.77
N ARG A 3 -13.76 -27.60 -22.14
CA ARG A 3 -12.33 -27.95 -22.00
C ARG A 3 -11.63 -27.15 -20.89
N LEU A 4 -10.77 -27.87 -20.16
CA LEU A 4 -9.69 -27.37 -19.32
C LEU A 4 -8.59 -26.74 -20.19
N SER A 5 -7.94 -25.69 -19.70
CA SER A 5 -6.61 -25.25 -20.18
C SER A 5 -5.64 -25.16 -19.00
N ILE A 6 -4.70 -26.09 -18.99
CA ILE A 6 -3.50 -26.15 -18.16
C ILE A 6 -2.38 -25.43 -18.92
N GLY A 7 -1.55 -24.67 -18.21
CA GLY A 7 -0.18 -24.30 -18.64
C GLY A 7 0.61 -23.95 -17.38
N LEU A 8 1.48 -24.82 -16.84
CA LEU A 8 2.89 -25.02 -17.27
C LEU A 8 3.53 -23.66 -17.58
N GLY A 9 4.27 -23.05 -16.66
CA GLY A 9 5.50 -23.58 -16.08
C GLY A 9 6.66 -22.96 -16.86
N SER A 10 7.43 -22.07 -16.26
CA SER A 10 8.74 -21.68 -16.80
C SER A 10 9.64 -21.18 -15.68
N VAL A 11 10.52 -22.07 -15.25
CA VAL A 11 11.71 -21.82 -14.44
C VAL A 11 12.85 -21.60 -15.44
N VAL A 12 13.40 -20.40 -15.51
CA VAL A 12 14.57 -20.03 -16.31
C VAL A 12 15.16 -18.78 -15.64
N LEU A 13 16.44 -18.58 -15.36
CA LEU A 13 17.67 -19.38 -15.36
C LEU A 13 18.71 -18.42 -14.74
N LEU A 14 19.43 -18.84 -13.69
CA LEU A 14 20.55 -18.07 -13.13
C LEU A 14 21.68 -18.00 -14.17
N SER A 15 22.07 -16.80 -14.57
CA SER A 15 23.26 -16.58 -15.42
C SER A 15 24.38 -16.01 -14.56
N VAL A 16 25.29 -16.89 -14.13
CA VAL A 16 26.59 -16.51 -13.56
C VAL A 16 27.54 -16.26 -14.74
N ILE A 17 27.98 -15.01 -14.91
CA ILE A 17 29.08 -14.69 -15.84
C ILE A 17 30.35 -14.62 -15.01
N ALA A 18 31.15 -15.69 -15.10
CA ALA A 18 32.56 -15.68 -14.75
C ALA A 18 33.36 -15.37 -16.02
N ALA A 19 34.07 -14.24 -16.01
CA ALA A 19 35.10 -13.93 -16.99
C ALA A 19 36.08 -12.92 -16.39
N TYR A 20 37.27 -13.38 -16.00
CA TYR A 20 38.47 -12.95 -16.71
C TYR A 20 39.66 -13.88 -16.40
N ALA A 21 40.31 -14.29 -17.48
CA ALA A 21 41.50 -15.11 -17.53
C ALA A 21 42.75 -14.29 -17.20
N GLY A 22 43.83 -15.00 -16.84
CA GLY A 22 45.04 -14.44 -16.24
C GLY A 22 46.03 -13.80 -17.22
N ASP A 23 47.04 -13.16 -16.63
CA ASP A 23 48.38 -13.00 -17.18
C ASP A 23 49.36 -12.85 -16.00
N ASP A 24 50.47 -13.56 -16.10
CA ASP A 24 51.46 -13.83 -15.05
C ASP A 24 52.73 -13.07 -15.41
N SER A 25 53.04 -11.97 -14.70
CA SER A 25 54.41 -11.49 -14.44
C SER A 25 54.40 -10.08 -13.84
N GLY A 26 55.03 -9.93 -12.67
CA GLY A 26 55.52 -8.64 -12.18
C GLY A 26 54.89 -8.16 -10.86
N GLU A 27 55.77 -7.87 -9.91
CA GLU A 27 55.56 -7.04 -8.72
C GLU A 27 54.83 -7.67 -7.52
N ALA A 28 55.61 -8.48 -6.79
CA ALA A 28 55.47 -8.70 -5.36
C ALA A 28 55.79 -7.42 -4.53
N ALA A 29 55.07 -6.32 -4.78
CA ALA A 29 55.17 -5.08 -3.99
C ALA A 29 53.86 -4.28 -3.85
N THR A 30 52.73 -4.76 -4.39
CA THR A 30 51.47 -3.99 -4.47
C THR A 30 50.26 -4.68 -3.83
N THR A 31 50.47 -5.70 -2.99
CA THR A 31 49.39 -6.40 -2.29
C THR A 31 49.07 -5.84 -0.90
N ALA A 32 49.99 -5.11 -0.26
CA ALA A 32 49.72 -4.48 1.04
C ALA A 32 48.76 -3.27 0.93
N ALA A 33 48.99 -2.37 -0.04
CA ALA A 33 48.19 -1.15 -0.20
C ALA A 33 46.75 -1.40 -0.71
N LYS A 34 46.53 -2.49 -1.47
CA LYS A 34 45.21 -2.86 -2.01
C LYS A 34 44.34 -3.58 -0.97
N ALA A 35 44.96 -4.32 -0.04
CA ALA A 35 44.29 -4.93 1.09
C ALA A 35 43.81 -3.87 2.09
N ASP A 36 44.63 -2.88 2.42
CA ASP A 36 44.24 -1.79 3.33
C ASP A 36 43.07 -0.95 2.79
N THR A 37 43.03 -0.71 1.47
CA THR A 37 41.95 0.07 0.85
C THR A 37 40.62 -0.72 0.77
N ALA A 38 40.69 -2.04 0.54
CA ALA A 38 39.51 -2.91 0.51
C ALA A 38 38.92 -3.16 1.91
N VAL A 39 39.79 -3.33 2.91
CA VAL A 39 39.41 -3.47 4.32
C VAL A 39 38.77 -2.17 4.85
N ASN A 40 39.28 -1.00 4.45
CA ASN A 40 38.68 0.29 4.78
C ASN A 40 37.28 0.47 4.17
N ASN A 41 37.08 0.07 2.91
CA ASN A 41 35.75 0.15 2.26
C ASN A 41 34.72 -0.77 2.91
N GLU A 42 35.13 -1.97 3.32
CA GLU A 42 34.28 -2.94 3.99
C GLU A 42 33.94 -2.52 5.42
N ALA A 43 34.91 -1.93 6.14
CA ALA A 43 34.69 -1.32 7.44
C ALA A 43 33.69 -0.16 7.35
N SER A 44 33.85 0.74 6.36
CA SER A 44 32.91 1.84 6.11
C SER A 44 31.50 1.36 5.75
N ARG A 45 31.35 0.27 4.98
CA ARG A 45 30.04 -0.32 4.67
C ARG A 45 29.36 -0.87 5.91
N ARG A 46 30.09 -1.62 6.76
CA ARG A 46 29.55 -2.18 8.01
C ARG A 46 29.13 -1.09 8.98
N GLU A 47 29.89 -0.02 9.07
CA GLU A 47 29.57 1.13 9.92
C GLU A 47 28.34 1.88 9.40
N ALA A 48 28.22 2.08 8.07
CA ALA A 48 27.02 2.64 7.45
C ALA A 48 25.77 1.76 7.66
N THR A 49 25.90 0.44 7.54
CA THR A 49 24.80 -0.49 7.84
C THR A 49 24.41 -0.46 9.31
N ARG A 50 25.40 -0.40 10.22
CA ARG A 50 25.15 -0.33 11.67
C ARG A 50 24.46 0.98 12.07
N GLU A 51 24.86 2.09 11.48
CA GLU A 51 24.22 3.40 11.65
C GLU A 51 22.80 3.43 11.08
N ALA A 52 22.58 2.81 9.91
CA ALA A 52 21.24 2.67 9.34
C ALA A 52 20.31 1.83 10.24
N ILE A 53 20.81 0.71 10.78
CA ILE A 53 20.05 -0.12 11.72
C ILE A 53 19.77 0.64 13.02
N ARG A 54 20.77 1.33 13.60
CA ARG A 54 20.57 2.14 14.82
C ARG A 54 19.54 3.24 14.61
N ARG A 55 19.56 3.91 13.44
CA ARG A 55 18.57 4.94 13.09
C ARG A 55 17.16 4.37 12.97
N ALA A 56 17.01 3.20 12.35
CA ALA A 56 15.73 2.51 12.24
C ALA A 56 15.19 2.05 13.61
N VAL A 57 16.05 1.57 14.51
CA VAL A 57 15.67 1.12 15.87
C VAL A 57 15.32 2.29 16.80
N ARG A 58 16.02 3.43 16.68
CA ARG A 58 15.74 4.64 17.48
C ARG A 58 14.38 5.27 17.16
N GLY A 59 13.78 4.94 16.01
CA GLY A 59 12.48 5.46 15.63
C GLY A 59 12.49 6.91 15.14
N ASP A 60 13.66 7.44 14.73
CA ASP A 60 13.78 8.70 13.96
C ASP A 60 13.28 8.51 12.50
N GLY A 61 12.20 7.74 12.34
CA GLY A 61 11.45 7.66 11.11
C GLY A 61 10.83 9.02 10.85
N LEU A 62 10.98 9.49 9.61
CA LEU A 62 10.33 10.69 9.07
C LEU A 62 8.93 10.85 9.67
N PRO A 63 8.52 12.08 10.08
CA PRO A 63 7.20 12.29 10.66
C PRO A 63 6.15 11.75 9.68
N GLN A 64 5.54 10.62 10.02
CA GLN A 64 4.36 10.16 9.34
C GLN A 64 3.26 11.11 9.76
N GLU A 65 2.92 12.04 8.87
CA GLU A 65 1.76 12.89 9.00
C GLU A 65 0.55 11.97 9.24
N LYS A 66 0.09 11.92 10.49
CA LYS A 66 -1.12 11.19 10.83
C LYS A 66 -2.26 11.95 10.17
N MET A 67 -2.70 11.49 8.99
CA MET A 67 -3.93 12.00 8.39
C MET A 67 -5.07 11.77 9.38
N GLU A 68 -5.61 12.86 9.91
CA GLU A 68 -6.78 12.82 10.77
C GLU A 68 -8.00 12.40 9.94
N LYS A 69 -8.60 11.26 10.32
CA LYS A 69 -9.82 10.79 9.67
C LYS A 69 -10.95 11.76 9.95
N SER A 70 -11.54 12.29 8.90
CA SER A 70 -12.60 13.30 8.98
C SER A 70 -13.72 12.99 7.99
N TYR A 71 -14.92 13.46 8.32
CA TYR A 71 -16.06 13.36 7.42
C TYR A 71 -15.98 14.45 6.37
N GLN A 72 -15.82 14.05 5.11
CA GLN A 72 -15.68 14.97 3.99
C GLN A 72 -16.82 14.77 3.00
N SER A 73 -17.38 15.88 2.51
CA SER A 73 -18.44 15.86 1.52
C SER A 73 -17.92 15.28 0.21
N VAL A 74 -18.73 14.44 -0.43
CA VAL A 74 -18.40 13.77 -1.69
C VAL A 74 -19.47 14.03 -2.74
N SER A 75 -19.04 14.16 -3.99
CA SER A 75 -19.92 14.32 -5.14
C SER A 75 -20.63 13.01 -5.49
N HIS A 76 -21.77 13.09 -6.19
CA HIS A 76 -22.55 11.92 -6.58
C HIS A 76 -21.81 10.97 -7.54
N GLU A 77 -20.89 11.51 -8.32
CA GLU A 77 -20.09 10.79 -9.32
C GLU A 77 -18.98 9.94 -8.67
N GLU A 78 -18.53 10.33 -7.48
CA GLU A 78 -17.40 9.69 -6.81
C GLU A 78 -17.84 8.68 -5.74
N ILE A 79 -19.14 8.63 -5.39
CA ILE A 79 -19.67 7.78 -4.31
C ILE A 79 -19.21 6.32 -4.46
N ASP A 80 -19.23 5.80 -5.68
CA ASP A 80 -18.92 4.40 -5.99
C ASP A 80 -17.48 4.02 -5.59
N ARG A 81 -16.56 4.99 -5.49
CA ARG A 81 -15.17 4.76 -5.05
C ARG A 81 -15.04 4.52 -3.55
N TYR A 82 -16.08 4.84 -2.78
CA TYR A 82 -16.06 4.80 -1.32
C TYR A 82 -16.84 3.60 -0.76
N VAL A 83 -17.14 2.59 -1.57
CA VAL A 83 -17.72 1.32 -1.10
C VAL A 83 -16.83 0.72 0.00
N GLY A 84 -17.45 0.30 1.10
CA GLY A 84 -16.81 -0.18 2.32
C GLY A 84 -16.46 0.93 3.32
N SER A 85 -16.61 2.20 2.95
CA SER A 85 -16.32 3.32 3.85
C SER A 85 -17.50 3.66 4.75
N TRP A 86 -17.22 4.22 5.93
CA TRP A 86 -18.26 4.76 6.80
C TRP A 86 -18.79 6.07 6.25
N VAL A 87 -20.12 6.21 6.23
CA VAL A 87 -20.81 7.36 5.65
C VAL A 87 -21.87 7.93 6.57
N LYS A 88 -22.06 9.24 6.46
CA LYS A 88 -23.19 9.97 7.02
C LYS A 88 -23.95 10.59 5.87
N LEU A 89 -25.21 10.23 5.71
CA LEU A 89 -26.06 10.76 4.67
C LEU A 89 -27.28 11.44 5.24
N GLU A 90 -27.75 12.42 4.50
CA GLU A 90 -29.01 13.09 4.74
C GLU A 90 -29.82 13.07 3.44
N THR A 91 -31.11 12.78 3.57
CA THR A 91 -32.06 12.83 2.46
C THR A 91 -32.81 14.16 2.49
N TYR A 92 -33.38 14.59 1.35
CA TYR A 92 -34.23 15.78 1.29
C TYR A 92 -35.46 15.70 2.20
N PHE A 93 -35.87 14.50 2.59
CA PHE A 93 -36.96 14.27 3.53
C PHE A 93 -36.53 14.37 5.00
N GLY A 94 -35.28 14.81 5.27
CA GLY A 94 -34.74 14.98 6.61
C GLY A 94 -34.32 13.68 7.30
N ARG A 95 -34.38 12.52 6.61
CA ARG A 95 -33.87 11.27 7.17
C ARG A 95 -32.35 11.30 7.16
N LYS A 96 -31.76 11.02 8.32
CA LYS A 96 -30.32 10.87 8.53
C LYS A 96 -30.01 9.40 8.72
N VAL A 97 -29.01 8.89 8.00
CA VAL A 97 -28.56 7.50 8.12
C VAL A 97 -27.05 7.51 8.26
N GLU A 98 -26.55 6.74 9.22
CA GLU A 98 -25.13 6.55 9.45
C GLU A 98 -24.81 5.06 9.35
N GLY A 99 -23.77 4.71 8.61
CA GLY A 99 -23.44 3.30 8.40
C GLY A 99 -22.35 3.10 7.38
N THR A 100 -22.24 1.88 6.87
CA THR A 100 -21.24 1.50 5.87
C THR A 100 -21.86 1.51 4.48
N LEU A 101 -21.21 2.16 3.51
CA LEU A 101 -21.63 2.08 2.11
C LEU A 101 -21.34 0.68 1.56
N ARG A 102 -22.34 -0.19 1.46
CA ARG A 102 -22.16 -1.59 1.06
C ARG A 102 -21.97 -1.75 -0.43
N SER A 103 -22.79 -1.07 -1.24
CA SER A 103 -22.71 -1.15 -2.69
C SER A 103 -23.43 0.03 -3.34
N VAL A 104 -23.11 0.26 -4.61
CA VAL A 104 -23.82 1.21 -5.46
C VAL A 104 -24.27 0.49 -6.73
N ASN A 105 -25.56 0.54 -7.01
CA ASN A 105 -26.15 -0.03 -8.21
C ASN A 105 -26.88 1.06 -8.99
N GLY A 106 -26.17 1.63 -9.98
CA GLY A 106 -26.65 2.78 -10.75
C GLY A 106 -27.00 3.96 -9.85
N ASN A 107 -28.30 4.19 -9.69
CA ASN A 107 -28.86 5.30 -8.93
C ASN A 107 -29.29 4.93 -7.50
N THR A 108 -29.08 3.68 -7.08
CA THR A 108 -29.42 3.21 -5.73
C THR A 108 -28.16 2.87 -4.94
N LEU A 109 -28.05 3.43 -3.75
CA LEU A 109 -27.04 3.16 -2.74
C LEU A 109 -27.59 2.15 -1.74
N TYR A 110 -26.77 1.19 -1.32
CA TYR A 110 -27.11 0.29 -0.22
C TYR A 110 -26.24 0.62 0.98
N ILE A 111 -26.87 0.99 2.09
CA ILE A 111 -26.21 1.40 3.32
C ILE A 111 -26.50 0.40 4.41
N ASP A 112 -25.46 -0.19 4.97
CA ASP A 112 -25.58 -1.05 6.15
C ASP A 112 -25.51 -0.17 7.41
N GLU A 113 -26.68 0.13 7.98
CA GLU A 113 -26.84 0.87 9.23
C GLU A 113 -26.66 -0.10 10.40
N HIS A 114 -25.79 0.27 11.36
CA HIS A 114 -25.56 -0.51 12.57
C HIS A 114 -26.55 -0.08 13.66
N LEU A 115 -27.50 -0.96 13.98
CA LEU A 115 -28.54 -0.72 14.98
C LEU A 115 -28.28 -1.62 16.18
N GLY A 116 -27.91 -1.09 17.35
CA GLY A 116 -27.89 -1.82 18.63
C GLY A 116 -27.28 -3.24 18.60
N GLN A 117 -28.10 -4.26 18.29
CA GLN A 117 -27.73 -5.68 18.22
C GLN A 117 -27.62 -6.26 16.79
N GLY A 118 -27.64 -5.44 15.73
CA GLY A 118 -27.59 -5.93 14.36
C GLY A 118 -27.31 -4.86 13.31
N SER A 119 -27.53 -5.22 12.05
CA SER A 119 -27.38 -4.32 10.91
C SER A 119 -28.56 -4.45 9.96
N ALA A 120 -29.00 -3.31 9.42
CA ALA A 120 -30.05 -3.25 8.42
C ALA A 120 -29.50 -2.60 7.14
N SER A 121 -29.79 -3.21 5.99
CA SER A 121 -29.36 -2.68 4.69
C SER A 121 -30.49 -1.87 4.07
N TYR A 122 -30.27 -0.57 3.90
CA TYR A 122 -31.27 0.35 3.36
C TYR A 122 -30.92 0.77 1.94
N PRO A 123 -31.84 0.60 0.97
CA PRO A 123 -31.71 1.19 -0.36
C PRO A 123 -32.06 2.68 -0.30
N ILE A 124 -31.16 3.52 -0.82
CA ILE A 124 -31.32 4.98 -0.89
C ILE A 124 -31.06 5.45 -2.32
N ASP A 125 -32.00 6.21 -2.85
CA ASP A 125 -31.87 6.80 -4.19
C ASP A 125 -30.92 8.01 -4.15
N LYS A 126 -29.91 8.05 -5.05
CA LYS A 126 -28.96 9.18 -5.15
C LYS A 126 -29.67 10.51 -5.43
N THR A 127 -30.79 10.49 -6.14
CA THR A 127 -31.59 11.70 -6.44
C THR A 127 -32.30 12.27 -5.21
N LYS A 128 -32.38 11.51 -4.12
CA LYS A 128 -33.03 11.91 -2.87
C LYS A 128 -32.04 12.38 -1.80
N LEU A 129 -30.74 12.40 -2.11
CA LEU A 129 -29.70 12.85 -1.20
C LEU A 129 -29.64 14.37 -1.15
N SER A 130 -29.74 14.93 0.06
CA SER A 130 -29.38 16.33 0.31
C SER A 130 -27.90 16.49 0.62
N GLY A 131 -27.25 15.45 1.16
CA GLY A 131 -25.83 15.43 1.40
C GLY A 131 -25.30 14.04 1.74
N LEU A 132 -24.03 13.81 1.40
CA LEU A 132 -23.28 12.60 1.74
C LEU A 132 -21.88 13.00 2.19
N LYS A 133 -21.47 12.48 3.34
CA LYS A 133 -20.11 12.62 3.86
C LYS A 133 -19.51 11.24 4.07
N VAL A 134 -18.26 11.07 3.66
CA VAL A 134 -17.49 9.84 3.83
C VAL A 134 -16.38 10.09 4.84
N LEU A 135 -16.15 9.13 5.73
CA LEU A 135 -14.99 9.14 6.63
C LEU A 135 -13.72 8.79 5.84
N ARG A 136 -12.80 9.75 5.71
CA ARG A 136 -11.50 9.56 5.05
C ARG A 136 -10.36 10.15 5.86
#